data_AF-A0A9E4UE93-F1
#
_entry.id   AF-A0A9E4UE93-F1
#
_cell.length_a   1.000
_cell.length_b   1.000
_cell.length_c   1.000
_cell.angle_alpha   90.00
_cell.angle_beta   90.00
_cell.angle_gamma   90.00
#
_symmetry.space_group_name_H-M   'P 1'
#
loop_
_entity.id
_entity.type
_entity.pdbx_description
1 polymer ?
#
loop_
_entity_poly.entity_id
_entity_poly.type
_entity_poly.pdbx_seq_one_letter_code
_entity_poly.pdbx_strand_id
1 'polypeptide(L)' 'MPELPEPAVEEVTDGVFAYLQLHGQWGLNNAAFITAADSVTLVDTCFTERRSRALADAVHRTAGDRPVRTL' A
#
# COMPACT_ATOMS: atom_id res chain seq x y z
N MET A 1 -15.62 14.41 13.84
CA MET A 1 -14.32 14.50 13.12
C MET A 1 -14.62 14.44 11.64
N PRO A 2 -14.09 15.33 10.79
CA PRO A 2 -14.21 15.14 9.34
C PRO A 2 -13.63 13.79 8.93
N GLU A 3 -14.23 13.18 7.92
CA GLU A 3 -13.75 11.94 7.33
C GLU A 3 -12.38 12.16 6.68
N LEU A 4 -11.44 11.23 6.90
CA LEU A 4 -10.12 11.28 6.25
C LEU A 4 -10.29 10.90 4.79
N PRO A 5 -9.51 11.48 3.86
CA PRO A 5 -9.52 11.05 2.47
C PRO A 5 -9.10 9.59 2.37
N GLU A 6 -9.61 8.93 1.33
CA GLU A 6 -9.19 7.58 0.98
C GLU A 6 -7.68 7.52 0.72
N PRO A 7 -7.03 6.38 1.02
CA PRO A 7 -5.62 6.20 0.71
C PRO A 7 -5.34 6.31 -0.79
N ALA A 8 -4.19 6.90 -1.13
CA ALA A 8 -3.74 7.07 -2.51
C ALA A 8 -2.52 6.20 -2.81
N VAL A 9 -2.39 5.73 -4.05
CA VAL A 9 -1.16 5.11 -4.57
C VAL A 9 -0.44 6.12 -5.44
N GLU A 10 0.82 6.39 -5.12
CA GLU A 10 1.69 7.29 -5.90
C GLU A 10 2.96 6.56 -6.31
N GLU A 11 3.31 6.61 -7.59
CA GLU A 11 4.59 6.10 -8.08
C GLU A 11 5.69 7.11 -7.77
N VAL A 12 6.70 6.69 -6.99
CA VAL A 12 7.83 7.54 -6.57
C VAL A 12 8.96 7.49 -7.60
N THR A 13 9.18 6.32 -8.17
CA THR A 13 10.10 6.04 -9.28
C THR A 13 9.66 4.73 -9.93
N ASP A 14 10.21 4.41 -11.11
CA ASP A 14 9.87 3.20 -11.88
C ASP A 14 9.73 1.95 -11.00
N GLY A 15 8.50 1.44 -10.90
CA GLY A 15 8.18 0.23 -10.15
C GLY A 15 8.17 0.35 -8.62
N VAL A 16 8.26 1.56 -8.06
CA VAL A 16 8.25 1.82 -6.61
C VAL A 16 7.08 2.74 -6.26
N PHE A 17 6.17 2.23 -5.43
CA PHE A 17 4.91 2.87 -5.12
C PHE A 17 4.76 3.15 -3.63
N ALA A 18 4.31 4.36 -3.29
CA ALA A 18 3.88 4.73 -1.95
C ALA A 18 2.36 4.57 -1.83
N TYR A 19 1.91 3.97 -0.73
CA TYR A 19 0.51 3.94 -0.32
C TYR A 19 0.31 4.95 0.81
N LEU A 20 -0.26 6.11 0.47
CA LEU A 20 -0.37 7.27 1.34
C LEU A 20 -1.69 7.24 2.12
N GLN A 21 -1.59 7.20 3.45
CA GLN A 21 -2.71 7.39 4.37
C GLN A 21 -2.58 8.77 5.04
N LEU A 22 -3.14 9.80 4.41
CA LEU A 22 -2.97 11.18 4.84
C LEU A 22 -3.64 11.45 6.22
N HIS A 23 -3.05 12.39 6.96
CA HIS A 23 -3.40 12.85 8.33
C HIS A 23 -3.33 11.77 9.43
N GLY A 24 -2.37 11.95 10.34
CA GLY A 24 -1.99 10.95 11.34
C GLY A 24 -2.80 11.02 12.64
N GLN A 25 -3.29 9.85 13.06
CA GLN A 25 -3.55 9.51 14.45
C GLN A 25 -2.77 8.23 14.76
N TRP A 26 -2.74 7.82 16.02
CA TRP A 26 -2.12 6.55 16.38
C TRP A 26 -2.74 5.38 15.59
N GLY A 27 -1.89 4.56 14.96
CA GLY A 27 -2.32 3.47 14.08
C GLY A 27 -2.58 3.85 12.60
N LEU A 28 -2.28 5.08 12.18
CA LEU A 28 -2.16 5.44 10.76
C LEU A 28 -0.69 5.43 10.34
N ASN A 29 -0.37 4.71 9.27
CA ASN A 29 0.94 4.68 8.64
C ASN A 29 0.79 4.71 7.12
N ASN A 30 1.84 5.18 6.44
CA ASN A 30 1.97 4.88 5.01
C ASN A 30 2.54 3.46 4.88
N ALA A 31 2.28 2.84 3.73
CA ALA A 31 2.96 1.62 3.31
C ALA A 31 3.64 1.89 1.95
N ALA A 32 4.38 0.93 1.44
CA ALA A 32 4.93 1.00 0.09
C ALA A 32 5.01 -0.39 -0.53
N PHE A 33 5.11 -0.46 -1.85
CA PHE A 33 5.38 -1.71 -2.53
C PHE A 33 6.27 -1.51 -3.75
N ILE A 34 7.10 -2.50 -4.02
CA ILE A 34 8.04 -2.52 -5.14
C ILE A 34 7.65 -3.66 -6.05
N THR A 35 7.44 -3.37 -7.33
CA THR A 35 7.10 -4.37 -8.34
C THR A 35 8.35 -4.84 -9.07
N ALA A 36 8.65 -6.13 -8.99
CA ALA A 36 9.63 -6.80 -9.83
C ALA A 36 8.93 -7.53 -10.99
N ALA A 37 9.70 -8.25 -11.82
CA ALA A 37 9.16 -8.99 -12.96
C ALA A 37 8.07 -10.00 -12.55
N ASP A 38 8.30 -10.75 -11.46
CA ASP A 38 7.50 -11.91 -11.05
C ASP A 38 6.97 -11.83 -9.61
N SER A 39 7.21 -10.72 -8.92
CA SER A 39 6.92 -10.63 -7.48
C SER A 39 6.77 -9.18 -7.02
N VAL A 40 6.23 -9.04 -5.81
CA VAL A 40 6.12 -7.78 -5.08
C VAL A 40 6.85 -7.88 -3.75
N THR A 41 7.60 -6.83 -3.41
CA THR A 41 8.06 -6.56 -2.04
C THR A 41 7.11 -5.55 -1.43
N LEU A 42 6.45 -5.91 -0.35
CA LEU A 42 5.58 -5.02 0.43
C LEU A 42 6.40 -4.46 1.61
N VAL A 43 6.23 -3.18 1.91
CA VAL A 43 6.87 -2.49 3.03
C VAL A 43 5.76 -1.99 3.94
N ASP A 44 5.82 -2.42 5.19
CA ASP A 44 4.78 -2.26 6.20
C ASP A 44 3.43 -2.91 5.81
N THR A 45 2.55 -3.00 6.80
CA THR A 45 1.13 -3.29 6.60
C THR A 45 0.30 -2.17 7.23
N CYS A 46 -1.02 -2.29 7.22
CA CYS A 46 -1.87 -1.32 7.92
C CYS A 46 -2.35 -1.88 9.26
N PHE A 47 -2.61 -0.96 10.19
CA PHE A 47 -2.97 -1.27 11.59
C PHE A 47 -4.25 -2.12 11.78
N THR A 48 -5.17 -2.13 10.81
CA THR A 48 -6.40 -2.93 10.89
C THR A 48 -6.55 -3.83 9.68
N GLU A 49 -7.24 -4.96 9.85
CA GLU A 49 -7.54 -5.90 8.76
C GLU A 49 -8.17 -5.20 7.56
N ARG A 50 -9.18 -4.36 7.80
CA ARG A 50 -9.87 -3.61 6.73
C ARG A 50 -8.90 -2.75 5.92
N ARG A 51 -7.96 -2.08 6.58
CA ARG A 51 -6.95 -1.25 5.89
C ARG A 51 -5.92 -2.11 5.16
N SER A 52 -5.51 -3.24 5.73
CA SER A 52 -4.56 -4.16 5.08
C SER A 52 -5.18 -4.86 3.86
N ARG A 53 -6.48 -5.15 3.88
CA ARG A 53 -7.21 -5.62 2.68
C ARG A 53 -7.25 -4.55 1.60
N ALA A 54 -7.55 -3.30 1.97
CA ALA A 54 -7.52 -2.18 1.02
C ALA A 54 -6.12 -1.96 0.41
N LEU A 55 -5.05 -2.11 1.21
CA LEU A 55 -3.67 -2.11 0.73
C LEU A 55 -3.42 -3.26 -0.24
N ALA A 56 -3.82 -4.50 0.09
CA ALA A 56 -3.67 -5.65 -0.80
C ALA A 56 -4.41 -5.46 -2.13
N ASP A 57 -5.62 -4.89 -2.11
CA ASP A 57 -6.38 -4.57 -3.31
C ASP A 57 -5.68 -3.49 -4.15
N ALA A 58 -5.06 -2.50 -3.52
CA ALA A 58 -4.29 -1.47 -4.20
C ALA A 58 -3.02 -2.03 -4.86
N VAL A 59 -2.32 -2.94 -4.17
CA VAL A 59 -1.19 -3.69 -4.73
C VAL A 59 -1.66 -4.51 -5.93
N HIS A 60 -2.76 -5.26 -5.81
CA HIS A 60 -3.28 -6.08 -6.90
C HIS A 60 -3.68 -5.25 -8.13
N ARG A 61 -4.33 -4.10 -7.93
CA ARG A 61 -4.66 -3.18 -9.04
C ARG A 61 -3.44 -2.64 -9.79
N THR A 62 -2.30 -2.51 -9.09
CA THR A 62 -1.07 -1.92 -9.66
C THR A 62 -0.14 -3.00 -10.22
N ALA A 63 0.06 -4.08 -9.48
CA ALA A 63 1.02 -5.15 -9.75
C ALA A 63 0.38 -6.41 -10.38
N GLY A 64 -0.93 -6.45 -10.58
CA GLY A 64 -1.65 -7.60 -11.12
C GLY A 64 -1.60 -8.82 -10.18
N ASP A 65 -1.48 -10.02 -10.76
CA ASP A 65 -1.43 -11.30 -10.03
C ASP A 65 -0.03 -11.64 -9.48
N ARG A 66 0.92 -10.70 -9.49
CA ARG A 66 2.27 -10.94 -8.96
C ARG A 66 2.19 -11.20 -7.44
N PRO A 67 2.73 -12.32 -6.94
CA PRO A 67 2.68 -12.64 -5.53
C PRO A 67 3.56 -11.69 -4.69
N VAL A 68 3.06 -11.29 -3.52
CA VAL A 68 3.90 -10.68 -2.47
C VAL A 68 4.82 -11.76 -1.90
N ARG A 69 6.14 -11.60 -2.06
CA ARG A 69 7.14 -12.58 -1.59
C ARG A 69 7.97 -12.08 -0.41
N THR A 70 7.93 -10.79 -0.14
CA THR A 70 8.62 -10.17 0.99
C THR A 70 7.69 -9.14 1.59
N LEU A 71 7.67 -9.09 2.93
CA LEU A 71 6.91 -8.17 3.75
C LEU A 71 7.80 -7.58 4.84
#